data_AF-A0A7L9S4R7-F1
#
_entry.id   AF-A0A7L9S4R7-F1
#
_cell.length_a   1.000
_cell.length_b   1.000
_cell.length_c   1.000
_cell.angle_alpha   90.00
_cell.angle_beta   90.00
_cell.angle_gamma   90.00
#
_symmetry.space_group_name_H-M   'P 1'
#
loop_
_entity.id
_entity.type
_entity.pdbx_description
1 polymer ?
#
loop_
_entity_poly.entity_id
_entity_poly.type
_entity_poly.pdbx_seq_one_letter_code
_entity_poly.pdbx_strand_id
1 'polypeptide(L)'
;MLWLKQWRTSSSSPGLVHYLLVVIWLAGVLLAGYYFATQRLVEFDATGRLDKFSTSEFAGALSLSEINAKATRGKVYHFVEPNCRCNVFSKQHVDRLSVLAQAENFEIVVVSGQERLPDFVTSTPATLVLGEQNELVYFGPYAQGAFCNQASDVVELAIENYQKGYNARLVNSKAQGCYCQRT
;
A
#
# COMPACT_ATOMS: atom_id res chain seq x y z
N MET A 1 32.81 -60.24 -1.05
CA MET A 1 31.34 -60.06 -1.09
C MET A 1 30.80 -60.26 0.32
N LEU A 2 29.72 -59.56 0.70
CA LEU A 2 29.01 -59.60 2.00
C LEU A 2 29.40 -58.49 2.99
N TRP A 3 29.22 -57.23 2.57
CA TRP A 3 28.97 -56.12 3.50
C TRP A 3 27.75 -55.34 3.03
N LEU A 4 26.57 -55.97 3.11
CA LEU A 4 25.29 -55.30 3.02
C LEU A 4 24.58 -55.50 4.35
N LYS A 5 24.96 -54.64 5.31
CA LYS A 5 24.28 -54.47 6.59
C LYS A 5 22.84 -54.06 6.25
N GLN A 6 21.90 -54.99 6.39
CA GLN A 6 20.48 -54.77 6.13
C GLN A 6 19.96 -53.66 7.05
N TRP A 7 19.68 -52.49 6.49
CA TRP A 7 18.87 -51.48 7.14
C TRP A 7 17.43 -51.99 7.14
N ARG A 8 17.04 -52.66 8.22
CA ARG A 8 15.66 -53.07 8.44
C ARG A 8 14.86 -51.81 8.76
N THR A 9 14.28 -51.16 7.74
CA THR A 9 13.32 -50.07 7.96
C THR A 9 12.08 -50.70 8.57
N SER A 10 11.93 -50.58 9.89
CA SER A 10 10.67 -50.89 10.55
C SER A 10 9.65 -49.87 10.05
N SER A 11 8.87 -50.25 9.03
CA SER A 11 7.77 -49.46 8.50
C SER A 11 6.58 -49.60 9.45
N SER A 12 6.68 -48.99 10.64
CA SER A 12 5.51 -48.72 11.45
C SER A 12 4.72 -47.62 10.77
N SER A 13 3.56 -47.93 10.19
CA SER A 13 2.67 -46.89 9.69
C SER A 13 2.32 -45.97 10.86
N PRO A 14 2.24 -44.64 10.64
CA PRO A 14 1.86 -43.73 11.71
C PRO A 14 0.49 -44.15 12.24
N GLY A 15 0.38 -44.41 13.54
CA GLY A 15 -0.92 -44.65 14.17
C GLY A 15 -1.81 -43.41 14.04
N LEU A 16 -3.13 -43.58 14.13
CA LEU A 16 -4.14 -42.51 14.02
C LEU A 16 -3.83 -41.27 14.88
N VAL A 17 -3.22 -41.47 16.05
CA VAL A 17 -2.78 -40.40 16.97
C VAL A 17 -1.74 -39.47 16.33
N HIS A 18 -0.79 -40.00 15.55
CA HIS A 18 0.22 -39.18 14.88
C HIS A 18 -0.41 -38.28 13.82
N TYR A 19 -1.37 -38.82 13.04
CA TYR A 19 -2.12 -38.02 12.07
C TYR A 19 -2.95 -36.94 12.77
N LEU A 20 -3.61 -37.24 13.88
CA LEU A 20 -4.35 -36.24 14.65
C LEU A 20 -3.44 -35.12 15.18
N LEU A 21 -2.26 -35.45 15.71
CA LEU A 21 -1.29 -34.45 16.16
C LEU A 21 -0.84 -33.54 15.02
N VAL A 22 -0.55 -34.09 13.84
CA VAL A 22 -0.16 -33.32 12.66
C VAL A 22 -1.31 -32.40 12.20
N VAL A 23 -2.56 -32.91 12.18
CA VAL A 23 -3.74 -32.12 11.79
C VAL A 23 -4.00 -30.99 12.78
N ILE A 24 -3.93 -31.25 14.08
CA ILE A 24 -4.11 -30.22 15.12
C ILE A 24 -3.01 -29.16 15.02
N TRP A 25 -1.76 -29.58 14.82
CA TRP A 25 -0.64 -28.66 14.65
C TRP A 25 -0.82 -27.79 13.40
N LEU A 26 -1.16 -28.38 12.25
CA LEU A 26 -1.43 -27.64 11.01
C LEU A 26 -2.59 -26.65 11.18
N ALA A 27 -3.69 -27.07 11.80
CA ALA A 27 -4.82 -26.19 12.09
C ALA A 27 -4.40 -25.03 13.00
N GLY A 28 -3.59 -25.29 14.04
CA GLY A 28 -3.04 -24.26 14.92
C GLY A 28 -2.15 -23.25 14.19
N VAL A 29 -1.28 -23.72 13.29
CA VAL A 29 -0.42 -22.85 12.46
C VAL A 29 -1.27 -21.99 11.51
N LEU A 30 -2.28 -22.56 10.85
CA LEU A 30 -3.18 -21.83 9.96
C LEU A 30 -4.00 -20.77 10.71
N LEU A 31 -4.56 -21.13 11.87
CA LEU A 31 -5.32 -20.20 12.72
C LEU A 31 -4.44 -19.05 13.24
N ALA A 32 -3.24 -19.36 13.72
CA ALA A 32 -2.28 -18.34 14.16
C ALA A 32 -1.88 -17.42 12.98
N GLY A 33 -1.55 -18.00 11.84
CA GLY A 33 -1.22 -17.25 10.63
C GLY A 33 -2.35 -16.31 10.18
N TYR A 34 -3.58 -16.80 10.16
CA TYR A 34 -4.77 -15.99 9.85
C TYR A 34 -4.98 -14.85 10.85
N TYR A 35 -4.88 -15.14 12.15
CA TYR A 35 -5.01 -14.13 13.21
C TYR A 35 -3.95 -13.02 13.07
N PHE A 36 -2.67 -13.37 12.88
CA PHE A 36 -1.61 -12.39 12.73
C PHE A 36 -1.67 -11.60 11.42
N ALA A 37 -2.16 -12.21 10.35
CA ALA A 37 -2.35 -11.53 9.06
C ALA A 37 -3.48 -10.49 9.14
N THR A 38 -4.61 -10.85 9.73
CA THR A 38 -5.80 -9.98 9.79
C THR A 38 -5.67 -8.84 10.80
N GLN A 39 -4.93 -9.02 11.90
CA GLN A 39 -4.68 -7.97 12.90
C GLN A 39 -3.94 -6.73 12.34
N ARG A 40 -3.31 -6.83 11.17
CA ARG A 40 -2.54 -5.73 10.56
C ARG A 40 -3.24 -5.05 9.39
N LEU A 41 -4.31 -5.65 8.88
CA LEU A 41 -5.04 -5.16 7.72
C LEU A 41 -6.12 -4.18 8.18
N VAL A 42 -5.99 -2.94 7.74
CA VAL A 42 -7.01 -1.89 7.93
C VAL A 42 -7.46 -1.36 6.57
N GLU A 43 -8.70 -0.89 6.51
CA GLU A 43 -9.21 -0.18 5.35
C GLU A 43 -8.56 1.20 5.25
N PHE A 44 -8.20 1.59 4.03
CA PHE A 44 -7.61 2.90 3.74
C PHE A 44 -8.60 4.03 4.04
N ASP A 45 -9.87 3.86 3.70
CA ASP A 45 -10.95 4.77 4.07
C ASP A 45 -12.04 4.05 4.85
N ALA A 46 -11.74 3.73 6.11
CA ALA A 46 -12.72 3.11 7.02
C ALA A 46 -13.97 3.96 7.27
N THR A 47 -13.93 5.26 6.94
CA THR A 47 -15.05 6.18 7.11
C THR A 47 -15.92 6.33 5.86
N GLY A 48 -15.50 5.79 4.71
CA GLY A 48 -16.15 6.00 3.41
C GLY A 48 -16.27 7.48 3.02
N ARG A 49 -15.36 8.34 3.51
CA ARG A 49 -15.40 9.78 3.25
C ARG A 49 -15.02 10.10 1.81
N LEU A 50 -14.12 9.33 1.21
CA LEU A 50 -13.62 9.54 -0.14
C LEU A 50 -14.69 9.35 -1.21
N ASP A 51 -15.69 8.50 -0.95
CA ASP A 51 -16.83 8.31 -1.86
C ASP A 51 -17.67 9.60 -2.02
N LYS A 52 -17.50 10.57 -1.12
CA LYS A 52 -18.19 11.87 -1.16
C LYS A 52 -17.39 12.97 -1.86
N PHE A 53 -16.10 12.74 -2.16
CA PHE A 53 -15.26 13.73 -2.84
C PHE A 53 -15.31 13.51 -4.35
N SER A 54 -15.56 14.59 -5.08
CA SER A 54 -15.40 14.65 -6.52
C SER A 54 -13.93 14.84 -6.91
N THR A 55 -13.56 14.37 -8.10
CA THR A 55 -12.18 14.44 -8.61
C THR A 55 -11.59 15.87 -8.63
N SER A 56 -12.43 16.90 -8.76
CA SER A 56 -12.01 18.31 -8.76
C SER A 56 -11.72 18.88 -7.36
N GLU A 57 -12.25 18.28 -6.30
CA GLU A 57 -12.08 18.79 -4.93
C GLU A 57 -10.69 18.48 -4.35
N PHE A 58 -10.05 17.41 -4.82
CA PHE A 58 -8.69 17.02 -4.40
C PHE A 58 -7.65 18.12 -4.72
N ALA A 59 -7.73 18.70 -5.92
CA ALA A 59 -6.85 19.79 -6.34
C ALA A 59 -7.16 21.10 -5.59
N GLY A 60 -8.45 21.43 -5.44
CA GLY A 60 -8.89 22.64 -4.75
C GLY A 60 -8.47 22.68 -3.27
N ALA A 61 -8.42 21.54 -2.61
CA ALA A 61 -8.04 21.42 -1.20
C ALA A 61 -6.55 21.64 -0.91
N LEU A 62 -5.69 21.65 -1.94
CA LEU A 62 -4.23 21.89 -1.80
C LEU A 62 -3.81 23.33 -2.09
N SER A 63 -4.77 24.24 -2.31
CA SER A 63 -4.57 25.59 -2.86
C SER A 63 -3.83 26.60 -1.96
N LEU A 64 -3.05 26.18 -0.95
CA LEU A 64 -2.34 27.11 -0.05
C LEU A 64 -0.81 27.02 -0.08
N SER A 65 -0.22 26.17 -0.90
CA SER A 65 1.23 26.18 -1.11
C SER A 65 1.57 25.87 -2.56
N GLU A 66 2.42 26.71 -3.17
CA GLU A 66 3.06 26.55 -4.48
C GLU A 66 2.34 27.15 -5.69
N ILE A 67 2.13 28.47 -5.63
CA ILE A 67 2.34 29.32 -6.81
C ILE A 67 3.87 29.40 -6.97
N ASN A 68 4.40 28.92 -8.10
CA ASN A 68 5.81 28.89 -8.52
C ASN A 68 6.58 27.58 -8.26
N ALA A 69 6.28 26.56 -9.07
CA ALA A 69 7.31 25.64 -9.55
C ALA A 69 6.95 25.16 -10.95
N LYS A 70 7.97 25.09 -11.81
CA LYS A 70 7.88 24.82 -13.24
C LYS A 70 7.83 23.30 -13.48
N ALA A 71 6.90 22.61 -12.82
CA ALA A 71 6.66 21.20 -13.10
C ALA A 71 6.02 21.08 -14.49
N THR A 72 6.64 20.31 -15.38
CA THR A 72 6.14 20.19 -16.75
C THR A 72 5.04 19.15 -16.90
N ARG A 73 4.91 18.21 -15.94
CA ARG A 73 3.99 17.06 -16.04
C ARG A 73 2.98 16.93 -14.90
N GLY A 74 3.09 17.78 -13.87
CA GLY A 74 2.23 17.78 -12.69
C GLY A 74 2.98 17.55 -11.39
N LYS A 75 2.26 17.15 -10.33
CA LYS A 75 2.79 17.02 -8.96
C LYS A 75 2.42 15.69 -8.32
N VAL A 76 3.32 15.13 -7.53
CA VAL A 76 3.11 13.96 -6.67
C VAL A 76 3.26 14.41 -5.22
N TYR A 77 2.15 14.39 -4.49
CA TYR A 77 2.11 14.68 -3.07
C TYR A 77 2.22 13.39 -2.27
N HIS A 78 3.18 13.33 -1.36
CA HIS A 78 3.34 12.27 -0.39
C HIS A 78 2.85 12.75 0.98
N PHE A 79 1.76 12.18 1.48
CA PHE A 79 1.23 12.48 2.81
C PHE A 79 1.74 11.47 3.82
N VAL A 80 2.51 11.94 4.81
CA VAL A 80 3.15 11.08 5.82
C VAL A 80 3.05 11.68 7.21
N GLU A 81 2.70 10.85 8.20
CA GLU A 81 2.74 11.26 9.61
C GLU A 81 4.02 10.75 10.28
N PRO A 82 4.77 11.60 11.02
CA PRO A 82 6.09 11.25 11.56
C PRO A 82 6.06 10.09 12.56
N ASN A 83 4.95 9.94 13.31
CA ASN A 83 4.79 8.88 14.32
C ASN A 83 4.09 7.62 13.78
N CYS A 84 3.82 7.55 12.46
CA CYS A 84 3.15 6.40 11.88
C CYS A 84 4.14 5.25 11.63
N ARG A 85 3.96 4.13 12.33
CA ARG A 85 4.78 2.92 12.16
C ARG A 85 4.64 2.31 10.76
N CYS A 86 3.55 2.57 10.06
CA CYS A 86 3.29 2.03 8.73
C CYS A 86 4.28 2.55 7.66
N ASN A 87 4.92 3.70 7.91
CA ASN A 87 5.92 4.29 7.01
C ASN A 87 7.10 3.34 6.72
N VAL A 88 7.46 2.46 7.67
CA VAL A 88 8.58 1.52 7.47
C VAL A 88 8.29 0.50 6.36
N PHE A 89 7.03 0.10 6.21
CA PHE A 89 6.63 -0.92 5.24
C PHE A 89 6.50 -0.33 3.83
N SER A 90 6.02 0.91 3.72
CA SER A 90 5.86 1.59 2.44
C SER A 90 7.15 2.23 1.92
N LYS A 91 8.18 2.44 2.76
CA LYS A 91 9.38 3.20 2.40
C LYS A 91 10.01 2.80 1.06
N GLN A 92 10.24 1.51 0.85
CA GLN A 92 10.87 1.02 -0.38
C GLN A 92 10.05 1.39 -1.62
N HIS A 93 8.72 1.34 -1.51
CA HIS A 93 7.82 1.66 -2.61
C HIS A 93 7.70 3.16 -2.83
N VAL A 94 7.64 3.96 -1.75
CA VAL A 94 7.72 5.43 -1.82
C VAL A 94 8.99 5.85 -2.58
N ASP A 95 10.15 5.29 -2.18
CA ASP A 95 11.44 5.62 -2.81
C ASP A 95 11.44 5.29 -4.32
N ARG A 96 10.84 4.15 -4.71
CA ARG A 96 10.70 3.76 -6.13
C ARG A 96 9.78 4.70 -6.89
N LEU A 97 8.62 5.00 -6.33
CA LEU A 97 7.65 5.91 -6.93
C LEU A 97 8.24 7.31 -7.11
N SER A 98 9.02 7.79 -6.13
CA SER A 98 9.71 9.08 -6.26
C SER A 98 10.72 9.09 -7.40
N VAL A 99 11.49 8.00 -7.58
CA VAL A 99 12.42 7.88 -8.72
C VAL A 99 11.67 7.87 -10.05
N LEU A 100 10.57 7.11 -10.15
CA LEU A 100 9.72 7.08 -11.35
C LEU A 100 9.14 8.46 -11.66
N ALA A 101 8.51 9.12 -10.67
CA ALA A 101 7.89 10.41 -10.82
C ALA A 101 8.89 11.49 -11.27
N GLN A 102 10.10 11.51 -10.70
CA GLN A 102 11.17 12.41 -11.13
C GLN A 102 11.62 12.15 -12.57
N ALA A 103 11.78 10.89 -12.96
CA ALA A 103 12.13 10.52 -14.34
C ALA A 103 11.07 11.00 -15.34
N GLU A 104 9.80 10.99 -14.93
CA GLU A 104 8.65 11.47 -15.70
C GLU A 104 8.38 12.98 -15.55
N ASN A 105 9.30 13.74 -14.94
CA ASN A 105 9.22 15.19 -14.72
C ASN A 105 8.02 15.67 -13.88
N PHE A 106 7.54 14.84 -12.96
CA PHE A 106 6.66 15.30 -11.88
C PHE A 106 7.47 15.96 -10.77
N GLU A 107 6.90 17.02 -10.20
CA GLU A 107 7.41 17.59 -8.96
C GLU A 107 6.95 16.76 -7.77
N ILE A 108 7.85 16.51 -6.82
CA ILE A 108 7.54 15.74 -5.62
C ILE A 108 7.41 16.68 -4.43
N VAL A 109 6.27 16.61 -3.76
CA VAL A 109 5.96 17.40 -2.57
C VAL A 109 5.70 16.43 -1.42
N VAL A 110 6.48 16.55 -0.34
CA VAL A 110 6.26 15.74 0.87
C VAL A 110 5.54 16.60 1.90
N VAL A 111 4.31 16.24 2.20
CA VAL A 111 3.49 16.90 3.23
C VAL A 111 3.57 16.06 4.50
N SER A 112 4.22 16.61 5.52
CA SER A 112 4.47 15.90 6.78
C SER A 112 4.13 16.73 8.02
N GLY A 113 3.71 16.07 9.09
CA GLY A 113 3.59 16.68 10.42
C GLY A 113 2.20 17.22 10.78
N GLN A 114 2.17 18.26 11.63
CA GLN A 114 0.96 18.94 12.14
C GLN A 114 0.38 19.99 11.18
N GLU A 115 1.00 20.20 10.02
CA GLU A 115 0.33 20.91 8.94
C GLU A 115 -1.00 20.23 8.69
N ARG A 116 -2.08 21.01 8.64
CA ARG A 116 -3.45 20.49 8.55
C ARG A 116 -3.58 19.77 7.22
N LEU A 117 -3.30 18.45 7.24
CA LEU A 117 -3.52 17.56 6.12
C LEU A 117 -4.94 17.81 5.60
N PRO A 118 -5.12 17.84 4.27
CA PRO A 118 -6.45 18.02 3.70
C PRO A 118 -7.45 17.03 4.28
N ASP A 119 -8.71 17.45 4.43
CA ASP A 119 -9.75 16.63 5.06
C ASP A 119 -10.06 15.32 4.30
N PHE A 120 -9.63 15.20 3.04
CA PHE A 120 -9.71 13.96 2.26
C PHE A 120 -8.62 12.94 2.63
N VAL A 121 -7.56 13.33 3.34
CA VAL A 121 -6.51 12.41 3.80
C VAL A 121 -6.99 11.71 5.08
N THR A 122 -7.73 10.61 4.87
CA THR A 122 -8.30 9.78 5.94
C THR A 122 -7.29 8.83 6.58
N SER A 123 -6.24 8.47 5.86
CA SER A 123 -5.18 7.58 6.33
C SER A 123 -3.81 7.96 5.77
N THR A 124 -2.75 7.64 6.51
CA THR A 124 -1.36 7.76 6.07
C THR A 124 -0.62 6.42 6.17
N PRO A 125 0.44 6.16 5.38
CA PRO A 125 0.96 7.02 4.30
C PRO A 125 0.08 6.96 3.04
N ALA A 126 -0.17 8.12 2.42
CA ALA A 126 -0.98 8.26 1.19
C ALA A 126 -0.25 9.06 0.10
N THR A 127 -0.71 8.93 -1.15
CA THR A 127 -0.24 9.70 -2.31
C THR A 127 -1.39 10.34 -3.06
N LEU A 128 -1.20 11.57 -3.49
CA LEU A 128 -1.99 12.22 -4.55
C LEU A 128 -1.09 12.51 -5.74
N VAL A 129 -1.53 12.16 -6.94
CA VAL A 129 -0.91 12.55 -8.20
C VAL A 129 -1.86 13.51 -8.92
N LEU A 130 -1.37 14.70 -9.21
CA LEU A 130 -2.02 15.70 -10.04
C LEU A 130 -1.27 15.82 -11.37
N GLY A 131 -2.02 15.95 -12.47
CA GLY A 131 -1.48 16.18 -13.80
C GLY A 131 -1.08 17.64 -14.05
N GLU A 132 -0.73 17.95 -15.30
CA GLU A 132 -0.30 19.29 -15.74
C GLU A 132 -1.35 20.38 -15.48
N GLN A 133 -2.64 20.05 -15.53
CA GLN A 133 -3.75 20.98 -15.40
C GLN A 133 -4.34 20.94 -13.98
N ASN A 134 -3.59 20.44 -13.00
CA ASN A 134 -4.04 20.15 -11.64
C ASN A 134 -5.26 19.21 -11.60
N GLU A 135 -5.44 18.37 -12.61
CA GLU A 135 -6.47 17.33 -12.62
C GLU A 135 -6.01 16.11 -11.81
N LEU A 136 -6.94 15.47 -11.10
CA LEU A 136 -6.66 14.22 -10.40
C LEU A 136 -6.19 13.16 -11.40
N VAL A 137 -5.04 12.54 -11.14
CA VAL A 137 -4.58 11.32 -11.80
C VAL A 137 -4.80 10.12 -10.90
N TYR A 138 -4.37 10.24 -9.64
CA TYR A 138 -4.48 9.18 -8.64
C TYR A 138 -4.59 9.73 -7.22
N PHE A 139 -5.42 9.14 -6.37
CA PHE A 139 -5.37 9.29 -4.92
C PHE A 139 -5.52 7.94 -4.23
N GLY A 140 -4.67 7.64 -3.24
CA GLY A 140 -4.76 6.40 -2.50
C GLY A 140 -3.47 6.02 -1.76
N PRO A 141 -3.38 4.78 -1.26
CA PRO A 141 -2.17 4.28 -0.63
C PRO A 141 -1.10 3.91 -1.65
N TYR A 142 0.15 3.82 -1.16
CA TYR A 142 1.29 3.31 -1.92
C TYR A 142 1.18 1.82 -2.24
N ALA A 143 0.70 1.03 -1.28
CA ALA A 143 0.67 -0.42 -1.38
C ALA A 143 -0.58 -0.97 -0.69
N GLN A 144 -1.05 -2.14 -1.12
CA GLN A 144 -2.18 -2.84 -0.51
C GLN A 144 -1.85 -4.32 -0.30
N GLY A 145 -2.61 -4.98 0.56
CA GLY A 145 -2.48 -6.40 0.88
C GLY A 145 -1.82 -6.69 2.23
N ALA A 146 -1.89 -7.96 2.65
CA ALA A 146 -1.56 -8.42 4.00
C ALA A 146 -0.11 -8.20 4.42
N PHE A 147 0.79 -8.09 3.44
CA PHE A 147 2.22 -7.95 3.70
C PHE A 147 2.69 -6.50 3.70
N CYS A 148 1.84 -5.56 3.28
CA CYS A 148 2.09 -4.11 3.29
C CYS A 148 3.36 -3.66 2.54
N ASN A 149 4.01 -4.58 1.83
CA ASN A 149 5.18 -4.43 0.98
C ASN A 149 4.91 -4.96 -0.44
N GLN A 150 3.75 -5.60 -0.66
CA GLN A 150 3.39 -6.12 -1.96
C GLN A 150 2.88 -4.95 -2.80
N ALA A 151 3.65 -4.70 -3.85
CA ALA A 151 3.42 -3.64 -4.80
C ALA A 151 2.09 -3.86 -5.50
N SER A 152 1.05 -3.18 -5.05
CA SER A 152 0.00 -2.80 -5.98
C SER A 152 0.56 -1.62 -6.73
N ASP A 153 1.14 -1.87 -7.91
CA ASP A 153 1.70 -0.84 -8.81
C ASP A 153 0.60 0.07 -9.41
N VAL A 154 -0.44 0.36 -8.64
CA VAL A 154 -1.64 1.05 -9.07
C VAL A 154 -1.32 2.52 -9.32
N VAL A 155 -0.47 3.12 -8.47
CA VAL A 155 -0.04 4.50 -8.65
C VAL A 155 0.96 4.63 -9.80
N GLU A 156 1.90 3.70 -9.93
CA GLU A 156 2.81 3.64 -11.08
C GLU A 156 2.04 3.44 -12.39
N LEU A 157 1.10 2.50 -12.42
CA LEU A 157 0.25 2.27 -13.59
C LEU A 157 -0.60 3.50 -13.92
N ALA A 158 -1.09 4.23 -12.92
CA ALA A 158 -1.81 5.48 -13.15
C ALA A 158 -0.90 6.55 -13.78
N ILE A 159 0.33 6.70 -13.29
CA ILE A 159 1.34 7.62 -13.86
C ILE A 159 1.70 7.20 -15.29
N GLU A 160 2.02 5.93 -15.53
CA GLU A 160 2.39 5.42 -16.85
C GLU A 160 1.25 5.58 -17.87
N ASN A 161 0.00 5.34 -17.47
CA ASN A 161 -1.15 5.55 -18.34
C ASN A 161 -1.38 7.03 -18.62
N TYR A 162 -1.18 7.90 -17.63
CA TYR A 162 -1.25 9.35 -17.81
C TYR A 162 -0.22 9.83 -18.84
N GLN A 163 1.01 9.30 -18.79
CA GLN A 163 2.04 9.60 -19.79
C GLN A 163 1.66 9.17 -21.20
N LYS A 164 0.82 8.14 -21.34
CA LYS A 164 0.26 7.66 -22.62
C LYS A 164 -0.99 8.44 -23.05
N GLY A 165 -1.40 9.47 -22.30
CA GLY A 165 -2.58 10.29 -22.59
C GLY A 165 -3.90 9.77 -22.00
N TYR A 166 -3.85 8.77 -21.11
CA TYR A 166 -5.04 8.20 -20.45
C TYR A 166 -5.11 8.62 -18.98
N ASN A 167 -6.19 9.28 -18.57
CA ASN A 167 -6.42 9.65 -17.18
C ASN A 167 -7.70 9.01 -16.62
N ALA A 168 -7.55 7.98 -15.79
CA ALA A 168 -8.66 7.30 -15.12
C ALA A 168 -9.18 8.05 -13.87
N ARG A 169 -8.48 9.10 -13.41
CA ARG A 169 -8.80 9.88 -12.20
C ARG A 169 -9.10 8.98 -11.00
N LEU A 170 -8.18 8.06 -10.74
CA LEU A 170 -8.45 6.92 -9.87
C LEU A 170 -8.37 7.32 -8.39
N VAL A 171 -9.40 6.95 -7.62
CA VAL A 171 -9.41 7.04 -6.15
C VAL A 171 -9.46 5.63 -5.58
N ASN A 172 -8.37 5.18 -4.96
CA ASN A 172 -8.27 3.83 -4.38
C ASN A 172 -8.74 3.84 -2.91
N SER A 173 -10.02 4.14 -2.68
CA SER A 173 -10.61 4.23 -1.32
C SER A 173 -10.76 2.86 -0.63
N LYS A 174 -10.98 1.79 -1.41
CA LYS A 174 -11.27 0.43 -0.92
C LYS A 174 -10.04 -0.44 -0.69
N ALA A 175 -8.85 0.16 -0.70
CA ALA A 175 -7.63 -0.56 -0.43
C ALA A 175 -7.57 -1.03 1.03
N GLN A 176 -6.99 -2.21 1.25
CA GLN A 176 -6.70 -2.74 2.58
C GLN A 176 -5.21 -2.97 2.73
N GLY A 177 -4.62 -2.59 3.85
CA GLY A 177 -3.18 -2.62 4.05
C GLY A 177 -2.78 -2.12 5.43
N CYS A 178 -1.53 -1.69 5.58
CA CYS A 178 -1.03 -1.11 6.83
C CYS A 178 -1.11 0.41 6.73
N TYR A 179 -2.11 1.01 7.37
CA TYR A 179 -2.30 2.46 7.38
C TYR A 179 -2.54 2.96 8.81
N CYS A 180 -2.11 4.18 9.09
CA CYS A 180 -2.49 4.91 10.28
C CYS A 180 -3.76 5.70 9.95
N GLN A 181 -4.87 5.35 10.59
CA GLN A 181 -6.13 6.06 10.41
C GLN A 181 -6.08 7.41 11.12
N ARG A 182 -6.59 8.45 10.45
CA ARG A 182 -6.88 9.74 11.06
C ARG A 182 -8.34 9.78 11.47
N THR A 183 -8.59 9.98 12.76
CA THR A 183 -9.91 10.31 13.34
C THR A 183 -10.21 11.80 13.19
#